data_AF-A0A9E2GT71-F1
#
_entry.id   AF-A0A9E2GT71-F1
#
_cell.length_a   1.000
_cell.length_b   1.000
_cell.length_c   1.000
_cell.angle_alpha   90.00
_cell.angle_beta   90.00
_cell.angle_gamma   90.00
#
_symmetry.space_group_name_H-M   'P 1'
#
loop_
_entity.id
_entity.type
_entity.pdbx_description
1 polymer ?
#
loop_
_entity_poly.entity_id
_entity_poly.type
_entity_poly.pdbx_seq_one_letter_code
_entity_poly.pdbx_strand_id
1 'polypeptide(L)'
;MIHCDGLCLQLTHRPVLSDVTWHIEAGSVWGIIGPPASGKSVLAKTLCGLFTPRQGRLIVDGVDLPGLPEPARVRVRRKMGMLFQNNALFDFLRVRENVAFPLARQNPEMPQDELVARAQERLRAVGLSGSEEKWPSELSGGMKKRVGIARATICNAPVLIYDEPTAGLDPVTT
;
A
#
# COMPACT_ATOMS: atom_id res chain seq x y z
N MET A 1 5.77 14.83 -1.01
CA MET A 1 6.83 14.81 -2.05
C MET A 1 7.85 13.73 -1.70
N ILE A 2 8.23 12.88 -2.66
CA ILE A 2 9.13 11.74 -2.41
C ILE A 2 10.41 11.90 -3.22
N HIS A 3 11.57 11.85 -2.57
CA HIS A 3 12.89 11.93 -3.20
C HIS A 3 13.69 10.68 -2.87
N CYS A 4 14.35 10.14 -3.89
CA CYS A 4 15.23 9.00 -3.77
C CYS A 4 16.56 9.41 -4.41
N ASP A 5 17.66 9.33 -3.66
CA ASP A 5 18.98 9.74 -4.13
C ASP A 5 19.99 8.61 -3.88
N GLY A 6 20.54 8.04 -4.95
CA GLY A 6 21.59 7.02 -4.93
C GLY A 6 21.26 5.77 -4.11
N LEU A 7 19.99 5.32 -4.16
CA LEU A 7 19.50 4.25 -3.31
C LEU A 7 20.07 2.89 -3.74
N CYS A 8 20.80 2.27 -2.82
CA CYS A 8 21.36 0.93 -2.99
C CYS A 8 20.80 -0.04 -1.95
N LEU A 9 20.27 -1.17 -2.41
CA LEU A 9 19.74 -2.22 -1.55
C LEU A 9 20.28 -3.58 -1.99
N GLN A 10 20.83 -4.30 -1.01
CA GLN A 10 21.31 -5.66 -1.15
C GLN A 10 20.46 -6.57 -0.27
N LEU A 11 19.90 -7.62 -0.85
CA LEU A 11 19.29 -8.72 -0.10
C LEU A 11 20.25 -9.90 -0.17
N THR A 12 20.53 -10.50 0.99
CA THR A 12 21.56 -11.53 1.17
C THR A 12 22.92 -11.09 0.59
N HIS A 13 23.30 -11.61 -0.57
CA HIS A 13 24.58 -11.34 -1.26
C HIS A 13 24.41 -10.77 -2.67
N ARG A 14 23.19 -10.42 -3.09
CA ARG A 14 22.94 -9.90 -4.43
C ARG A 14 22.42 -8.45 -4.38
N PRO A 15 23.00 -7.53 -5.15
CA PRO A 15 22.43 -6.20 -5.32
C PRO A 15 21.06 -6.35 -6.00
N VAL A 16 20.05 -5.71 -5.42
CA VAL A 16 18.67 -5.68 -5.96
C VAL A 16 18.35 -4.30 -6.51
N LEU A 17 18.81 -3.25 -5.82
CA LEU A 17 18.75 -1.86 -6.28
C LEU A 17 20.17 -1.30 -6.28
N SER A 18 20.55 -0.64 -7.36
CA SER A 18 21.88 -0.06 -7.55
C SER A 18 21.74 1.37 -8.05
N ASP A 19 22.15 2.34 -7.23
CA ASP A 19 22.19 3.76 -7.56
C ASP A 19 20.87 4.33 -8.13
N VAL A 20 19.76 4.00 -7.47
CA VAL A 20 18.43 4.43 -7.93
C VAL A 20 18.16 5.86 -7.47
N THR A 21 17.94 6.77 -8.42
CA THR A 21 17.62 8.18 -8.18
C THR A 21 16.36 8.61 -8.92
N TRP A 22 15.43 9.28 -8.23
CA TRP A 22 14.22 9.83 -8.81
C TRP A 22 13.51 10.79 -7.84
N HIS A 23 12.56 11.55 -8.36
CA HIS A 23 11.78 12.51 -7.61
C HIS A 23 10.31 12.49 -8.05
N ILE A 24 9.40 12.29 -7.09
CA ILE A 24 7.94 12.25 -7.31
C ILE A 24 7.30 13.46 -6.64
N GLU A 25 6.69 14.30 -7.47
CA GLU A 25 5.91 15.46 -7.04
C GLU A 25 4.54 15.05 -6.52
N ALA A 26 3.97 15.86 -5.62
CA ALA A 26 2.63 15.64 -5.10
C ALA A 26 1.59 15.76 -6.24
N GLY A 27 0.54 14.92 -6.19
CA GLY A 27 -0.53 14.93 -7.20
C GLY A 27 -0.17 14.29 -8.54
N SER A 28 1.04 13.72 -8.68
CA SER A 28 1.45 13.01 -9.89
C SER A 28 1.17 11.50 -9.80
N VAL A 29 1.07 10.86 -10.97
CA VAL A 29 0.96 9.40 -11.09
C VAL A 29 2.21 8.88 -11.78
N TRP A 30 2.88 7.92 -11.15
CA TRP A 30 4.12 7.33 -11.64
C TRP A 30 3.96 5.83 -11.88
N GLY A 31 4.56 5.35 -12.97
CA GLY A 31 4.64 3.93 -13.31
C GLY A 31 6.08 3.43 -13.24
N ILE A 32 6.30 2.29 -12.59
CA ILE A 32 7.60 1.60 -12.58
C ILE A 32 7.45 0.34 -13.44
N ILE A 33 8.13 0.33 -14.59
CA ILE A 33 8.07 -0.77 -15.56
C ILE A 33 9.43 -1.43 -15.71
N GLY A 34 9.44 -2.72 -16.05
CA GLY A 34 10.66 -3.47 -16.28
C GLY A 34 10.46 -4.99 -16.19
N PRO A 35 11.47 -5.79 -16.59
CA PRO A 35 11.38 -7.25 -16.62
C PRO A 35 11.07 -7.87 -15.24
N PRO A 36 10.53 -9.10 -15.19
CA PRO A 36 10.43 -9.85 -13.93
C PRO A 36 11.77 -9.87 -13.17
N ALA A 37 11.70 -9.85 -11.83
CA ALA A 37 12.87 -9.83 -10.94
C ALA A 37 13.82 -8.61 -11.07
N SER A 38 13.42 -7.53 -11.75
CA SER A 38 14.20 -6.29 -11.86
C SER A 38 14.21 -5.40 -10.59
N GLY A 39 13.68 -5.87 -9.46
CA GLY A 39 13.66 -5.12 -8.20
C GLY A 39 12.46 -4.18 -7.98
N LYS A 40 11.47 -4.10 -8.88
CA LYS A 40 10.31 -3.20 -8.77
C LYS A 40 9.53 -3.33 -7.46
N SER A 41 9.09 -4.54 -7.11
CA SER A 41 8.35 -4.76 -5.86
C SER A 41 9.24 -4.54 -4.63
N VAL A 42 10.55 -4.75 -4.76
CA VAL A 42 11.51 -4.42 -3.69
C VAL A 42 11.63 -2.91 -3.51
N LEU A 43 11.70 -2.14 -4.59
CA LEU A 43 11.66 -0.68 -4.56
C LEU A 43 10.34 -0.19 -3.92
N ALA A 44 9.18 -0.68 -4.35
CA ALA A 44 7.88 -0.34 -3.77
C ALA A 44 7.80 -0.66 -2.25
N LYS A 45 8.32 -1.81 -1.83
CA LYS A 45 8.40 -2.19 -0.40
C LYS A 45 9.41 -1.34 0.37
N THR A 46 10.50 -0.90 -0.26
CA THR A 46 11.46 0.03 0.32
C THR A 46 10.82 1.39 0.57
N LEU A 47 9.95 1.85 -0.34
CA LEU A 47 9.13 3.07 -0.16
C LEU A 47 8.22 3.00 1.05
N CYS A 48 7.60 1.86 1.28
CA CYS A 48 6.81 1.62 2.49
C CYS A 48 7.68 1.46 3.76
N GLY A 49 9.01 1.59 3.67
CA GLY A 49 9.92 1.34 4.77
C GLY A 49 9.88 -0.10 5.26
N LEU A 50 9.71 -1.09 4.38
CA LEU A 50 9.79 -2.51 4.72
C LEU A 50 11.21 -3.07 4.55
N PHE A 51 11.99 -2.48 3.65
CA PHE A 51 13.42 -2.73 3.53
C PHE A 51 14.20 -1.48 3.91
N THR A 52 15.36 -1.67 4.52
CA THR A 52 16.28 -0.58 4.85
C THR A 52 17.44 -0.63 3.85
N PRO A 53 17.63 0.39 3.00
CA PRO A 53 18.74 0.45 2.07
C PRO A 53 20.08 0.52 2.81
N ARG A 54 21.16 0.09 2.15
CA ARG A 54 22.52 0.20 2.70
C ARG A 54 23.14 1.57 2.45
N GLN A 55 22.76 2.21 1.34
CA GLN A 55 23.26 3.52 0.92
C GLN A 55 22.14 4.31 0.23
N GLY A 56 22.37 5.60 0.10
CA GLY A 56 21.42 6.55 -0.47
C GLY A 56 20.41 7.07 0.54
N ARG A 57 19.56 7.97 0.07
CA ARG A 57 18.50 8.62 0.87
C ARG A 57 17.14 8.33 0.28
N LEU A 58 16.15 8.24 1.15
CA LEU A 58 14.76 8.10 0.75
C LEU A 58 13.92 9.02 1.62
N ILE A 59 13.55 10.17 1.06
CA ILE A 59 12.88 11.24 1.77
C ILE A 59 11.41 11.26 1.38
N VAL A 60 10.51 11.22 2.36
CA VAL A 60 9.06 11.36 2.17
C VAL A 60 8.56 12.52 3.00
N ASP A 61 8.02 13.54 2.34
CA ASP A 61 7.58 14.81 2.97
C ASP A 61 8.66 15.40 3.89
N GLY A 62 9.90 15.49 3.39
CA GLY A 62 11.03 16.05 4.12
C GLY A 62 11.62 15.16 5.21
N VAL A 63 11.10 13.93 5.40
CA VAL A 63 11.62 12.97 6.38
C VAL A 63 12.42 11.88 5.67
N ASP A 64 13.71 11.77 5.97
CA ASP A 64 14.57 10.67 5.49
C ASP A 64 14.22 9.36 6.23
N LEU A 65 13.77 8.33 5.51
CA LEU A 65 13.30 7.06 6.08
C LEU A 65 14.41 6.14 6.59
N PRO A 66 15.52 5.92 5.86
CA PRO A 66 16.58 5.02 6.30
C PRO A 66 17.15 5.46 7.65
N GLY A 67 17.24 4.54 8.60
CA GLY A 67 17.78 4.82 9.94
C GLY A 67 16.79 5.42 10.95
N LEU A 68 15.55 5.73 10.56
CA LEU A 68 14.54 6.15 11.53
C LEU A 68 14.23 5.05 12.56
N PRO A 69 14.02 5.41 13.84
CA PRO A 69 13.49 4.47 14.82
C PRO A 69 12.04 4.11 14.48
N GLU A 70 11.62 2.92 14.91
CA GLU A 70 10.31 2.35 14.53
C GLU A 70 9.11 3.29 14.78
N PRO A 71 9.00 4.02 15.90
CA PRO A 71 7.89 4.97 16.10
C PRO A 71 7.84 6.08 15.05
N ALA A 72 9.00 6.56 14.57
CA ALA A 72 9.06 7.57 13.52
C ALA A 72 8.71 6.97 12.15
N ARG A 73 9.14 5.74 11.86
CA ARG A 73 8.75 5.01 10.63
C ARG A 73 7.24 4.79 10.57
N VAL A 74 6.61 4.43 11.69
CA VAL A 74 5.15 4.27 11.77
C VAL A 74 4.43 5.57 11.39
N ARG A 75 4.91 6.74 11.85
CA ARG A 75 4.31 8.03 11.48
C ARG A 75 4.38 8.31 9.98
N VAL A 76 5.51 7.98 9.33
CA VAL A 76 5.64 8.11 7.88
C VAL A 76 4.71 7.12 7.15
N ARG A 77 4.63 5.87 7.59
CA ARG A 77 3.74 4.86 6.99
C ARG A 77 2.25 5.21 7.09
N ARG A 78 1.83 5.99 8.09
CA ARG A 78 0.44 6.50 8.15
C ARG A 78 0.08 7.39 6.96
N LYS A 79 1.07 8.00 6.31
CA LYS A 79 0.89 8.79 5.08
C LYS A 79 0.83 7.95 3.81
N MET A 80 0.88 6.62 3.93
CA MET A 80 0.94 5.69 2.80
C MET A 80 -0.19 4.66 2.86
N GLY A 81 -0.88 4.49 1.74
CA GLY A 81 -1.74 3.33 1.46
C GLY A 81 -1.04 2.39 0.49
N MET A 82 -1.20 1.07 0.69
CA MET A 82 -0.59 0.08 -0.20
C MET A 82 -1.60 -0.99 -0.62
N LEU A 83 -1.72 -1.20 -1.93
CA LEU A 83 -2.34 -2.38 -2.51
C LEU A 83 -1.25 -3.42 -2.80
N PHE A 84 -1.34 -4.57 -2.15
CA PHE A 84 -0.44 -5.70 -2.38
C PHE A 84 -0.91 -6.57 -3.56
N GLN A 85 0.05 -7.21 -4.24
CA GLN A 85 -0.19 -8.12 -5.37
C GLN A 85 -1.28 -9.19 -5.07
N ASN A 86 -1.20 -9.86 -3.91
CA ASN A 86 -2.16 -10.89 -3.50
C ASN A 86 -3.36 -10.33 -2.70
N ASN A 87 -3.63 -9.03 -2.78
CA ASN A 87 -4.60 -8.27 -1.98
C ASN A 87 -4.29 -8.22 -0.47
N ALA A 88 -3.59 -9.23 0.06
CA ALA A 88 -3.18 -9.41 1.44
C ALA A 88 -4.34 -9.28 2.44
N LEU A 89 -5.54 -9.78 2.07
CA LEU A 89 -6.70 -9.78 2.96
C LEU A 89 -6.48 -10.77 4.11
N PHE A 90 -7.01 -10.45 5.29
CA PHE A 90 -7.05 -11.33 6.43
C PHE A 90 -8.25 -12.28 6.28
N ASP A 91 -7.99 -13.56 6.06
CA ASP A 91 -9.03 -14.57 5.81
C ASP A 91 -9.95 -14.81 7.02
N PHE A 92 -9.48 -14.47 8.22
CA PHE A 92 -10.23 -14.56 9.48
C PHE A 92 -11.01 -13.30 9.84
N LEU A 93 -11.01 -12.28 8.98
CA LEU A 93 -11.80 -11.06 9.14
C LEU A 93 -12.83 -10.96 8.00
N ARG A 94 -14.00 -10.43 8.32
CA ARG A 94 -14.99 -10.09 7.28
C ARG A 94 -14.48 -8.96 6.39
N VAL A 95 -15.13 -8.75 5.25
CA VAL A 95 -14.76 -7.69 4.30
C VAL A 95 -14.76 -6.30 4.94
N ARG A 96 -15.80 -5.96 5.72
CA ARG A 96 -15.85 -4.67 6.43
C ARG A 96 -14.68 -4.50 7.41
N GLU A 97 -14.27 -5.57 8.08
CA GLU A 97 -13.20 -5.56 9.09
C GLU A 97 -11.84 -5.45 8.42
N ASN A 98 -11.64 -6.15 7.31
CA ASN A 98 -10.48 -5.98 6.45
C ASN A 98 -10.30 -4.53 6.02
N VAL A 99 -11.38 -3.89 5.55
CA VAL A 99 -11.35 -2.51 5.08
C VAL A 99 -11.14 -1.53 6.24
N ALA A 100 -11.80 -1.73 7.38
CA ALA A 100 -11.66 -0.88 8.57
C ALA A 100 -10.30 -1.01 9.27
N PHE A 101 -9.60 -2.13 9.13
CA PHE A 101 -8.42 -2.48 9.92
C PHE A 101 -7.33 -1.38 9.96
N PRO A 102 -6.89 -0.78 8.84
CA PRO A 102 -5.89 0.28 8.89
C PRO A 102 -6.39 1.51 9.65
N LEU A 103 -7.65 1.89 9.47
CA LEU A 103 -8.25 3.05 10.13
C LEU A 103 -8.34 2.85 11.64
N ALA A 104 -8.78 1.67 12.08
CA ALA A 104 -8.84 1.27 13.48
C ALA A 104 -7.44 1.28 14.12
N ARG A 105 -6.41 0.80 13.41
CA ARG A 105 -5.05 0.80 13.94
C ARG A 105 -4.49 2.23 14.08
N GLN A 106 -4.82 3.12 13.14
CA GLN A 106 -4.37 4.51 13.20
C GLN A 106 -5.12 5.34 14.26
N ASN A 107 -6.38 5.00 14.53
CA ASN A 107 -7.27 5.71 15.45
C ASN A 107 -7.91 4.74 16.47
N PRO A 108 -7.17 4.29 17.49
CA PRO A 108 -7.67 3.30 18.45
C PRO A 108 -8.89 3.75 19.27
N GLU A 109 -9.12 5.05 19.37
CA GLU A 109 -10.25 5.64 20.11
C GLU A 109 -11.50 5.85 19.25
N MET A 110 -11.43 5.57 17.93
CA MET A 110 -12.56 5.73 17.04
C MET A 110 -13.68 4.74 17.39
N PRO A 111 -14.94 5.20 17.57
CA PRO A 111 -16.06 4.31 17.86
C PRO A 111 -16.25 3.25 16.79
N GLN A 112 -16.66 2.05 17.21
CA GLN A 112 -16.87 0.92 16.29
C GLN A 112 -17.90 1.24 15.20
N ASP A 113 -18.97 1.96 15.53
CA ASP A 113 -20.00 2.34 14.57
C ASP A 113 -19.46 3.28 13.49
N GLU A 114 -18.53 4.18 13.85
CA GLU A 114 -17.86 5.05 12.88
C GLU A 114 -16.94 4.24 11.96
N LEU A 115 -16.15 3.30 12.50
CA LEU A 115 -15.31 2.41 11.70
C LEU A 115 -16.12 1.62 10.67
N VAL A 116 -17.27 1.09 11.09
CA VAL A 116 -18.20 0.35 10.22
C VAL A 116 -18.77 1.27 9.13
N ALA A 117 -19.23 2.46 9.49
CA ALA A 117 -19.78 3.42 8.53
C ALA A 117 -18.73 3.84 7.48
N ARG A 118 -17.48 4.10 7.89
CA ARG A 118 -16.37 4.43 6.98
C ARG A 118 -16.02 3.27 6.05
N ALA A 119 -16.00 2.05 6.57
CA ALA A 119 -15.73 0.86 5.75
C ALA A 119 -16.84 0.63 4.72
N GLN A 120 -18.11 0.79 5.11
CA GLN A 120 -19.26 0.72 4.21
C GLN A 120 -19.19 1.79 3.12
N GLU A 121 -18.90 3.04 3.48
CA GLU A 121 -18.70 4.12 2.51
C GLU A 121 -17.63 3.77 1.47
N ARG A 122 -16.48 3.23 1.91
CA ARG A 122 -15.41 2.81 1.00
C ARG A 122 -15.78 1.62 0.13
N LEU A 123 -16.49 0.64 0.68
CA LEU A 123 -16.96 -0.52 -0.09
C LEU A 123 -17.98 -0.09 -1.16
N ARG A 124 -18.87 0.85 -0.85
CA ARG A 124 -19.78 1.45 -1.83
C ARG A 124 -19.01 2.14 -2.95
N ALA A 125 -17.98 2.92 -2.64
CA ALA A 125 -17.17 3.64 -3.62
C ALA A 125 -16.44 2.71 -4.62
N VAL A 126 -16.14 1.47 -4.21
CA VAL A 126 -15.55 0.45 -5.11
C VAL A 126 -16.58 -0.53 -5.68
N GLY A 127 -17.88 -0.23 -5.56
CA GLY A 127 -18.96 -1.05 -6.12
C GLY A 127 -19.11 -2.43 -5.45
N LEU A 128 -18.90 -2.50 -4.13
CA LEU A 128 -19.01 -3.73 -3.32
C LEU A 128 -20.05 -3.62 -2.19
N SER A 129 -21.02 -2.72 -2.34
CA SER A 129 -22.19 -2.64 -1.46
C SER A 129 -22.84 -4.01 -1.27
N GLY A 130 -23.19 -4.38 -0.03
CA GLY A 130 -23.81 -5.68 0.28
C GLY A 130 -22.83 -6.85 0.41
N SER A 131 -21.51 -6.60 0.28
CA SER A 131 -20.47 -7.62 0.51
C SER A 131 -19.76 -7.49 1.86
N GLU A 132 -20.22 -6.60 2.73
CA GLU A 132 -19.59 -6.22 4.01
C GLU A 132 -19.38 -7.41 4.94
N GLU A 133 -20.40 -8.28 5.02
CA GLU A 133 -20.39 -9.45 5.91
C GLU A 133 -19.76 -10.69 5.27
N LYS A 134 -19.36 -10.65 4.00
CA LYS A 134 -18.70 -11.80 3.37
C LYS A 134 -17.31 -12.02 3.96
N TRP A 135 -16.85 -13.27 3.89
CA TRP A 135 -15.47 -13.66 4.09
C TRP A 135 -14.67 -13.50 2.80
N PRO A 136 -13.34 -13.28 2.87
CA PRO A 136 -12.50 -13.21 1.67
C PRO A 136 -12.62 -14.46 0.78
N SER A 137 -12.83 -15.64 1.34
CA SER A 137 -13.03 -16.89 0.60
C SER A 137 -14.28 -16.89 -0.30
N GLU A 138 -15.29 -16.08 0.02
CA GLU A 138 -16.54 -15.97 -0.74
C GLU A 138 -16.47 -14.95 -1.89
N LEU A 139 -15.31 -14.31 -2.08
CA LEU A 139 -15.11 -13.26 -3.08
C LEU A 139 -14.42 -13.79 -4.34
N SER A 140 -14.85 -13.31 -5.50
CA SER A 140 -14.09 -13.47 -6.74
C SER A 140 -12.75 -12.73 -6.68
N GLY A 141 -11.80 -13.07 -7.55
CA GLY A 141 -10.50 -12.40 -7.62
C GLY A 141 -10.61 -10.87 -7.80
N GLY A 142 -11.49 -10.43 -8.70
CA GLY A 142 -11.77 -9.00 -8.91
C GLY A 142 -12.42 -8.32 -7.70
N MET A 143 -13.29 -9.02 -6.97
CA MET A 143 -13.85 -8.50 -5.71
C MET A 143 -12.76 -8.36 -4.65
N LYS A 144 -11.89 -9.37 -4.45
CA LYS A 144 -10.76 -9.29 -3.51
C LYS A 144 -9.86 -8.09 -3.80
N LYS A 145 -9.63 -7.80 -5.09
CA LYS A 145 -8.84 -6.65 -5.52
C LYS A 145 -9.48 -5.32 -5.17
N ARG A 146 -10.78 -5.18 -5.40
CA ARG A 146 -11.56 -4.00 -5.01
C ARG A 146 -11.64 -3.81 -3.49
N VAL A 147 -11.72 -4.90 -2.71
CA VAL A 147 -11.57 -4.84 -1.24
C VAL A 147 -10.17 -4.36 -0.85
N GLY A 148 -9.12 -4.85 -1.52
CA GLY A 148 -7.75 -4.38 -1.32
C GLY A 148 -7.59 -2.88 -1.57
N ILE A 149 -8.22 -2.36 -2.63
CA ILE A 149 -8.22 -0.92 -2.97
C ILE A 149 -8.96 -0.12 -1.89
N ALA A 150 -10.15 -0.56 -1.47
CA ALA A 150 -10.90 0.09 -0.39
C ALA A 150 -10.09 0.16 0.90
N ARG A 151 -9.42 -0.94 1.27
CA ARG A 151 -8.53 -1.00 2.45
C ARG A 151 -7.32 -0.09 2.31
N ALA A 152 -6.69 -0.04 1.13
CA ALA A 152 -5.52 0.81 0.89
C ALA A 152 -5.86 2.32 0.97
N THR A 153 -7.11 2.68 0.63
CA THR A 153 -7.55 4.09 0.49
C THR A 153 -8.36 4.61 1.67
N ILE A 154 -8.82 3.76 2.60
CA ILE A 154 -9.70 4.18 3.71
C ILE A 154 -9.11 5.31 4.56
N CYS A 155 -7.80 5.34 4.76
CA CYS A 155 -7.12 6.33 5.60
C CYS A 155 -6.91 7.69 4.89
N ASN A 156 -7.33 7.84 3.62
CA ASN A 156 -7.06 9.05 2.82
C ASN A 156 -5.57 9.43 2.79
N ALA A 157 -4.70 8.42 2.70
CA ALA A 157 -3.26 8.64 2.66
C ALA A 157 -2.85 9.43 1.40
N PRO A 158 -1.96 10.43 1.51
CA PRO A 158 -1.51 11.23 0.37
C PRO A 158 -0.63 10.46 -0.63
N VAL A 159 -0.07 9.31 -0.21
CA VAL A 159 0.71 8.43 -1.07
C VAL A 159 -0.01 7.09 -1.20
N LEU A 160 -0.28 6.67 -2.43
CA LEU A 160 -0.84 5.35 -2.74
C LEU A 160 0.15 4.56 -3.59
N ILE A 161 0.48 3.35 -3.13
CA ILE A 161 1.43 2.46 -3.80
C ILE A 161 0.67 1.21 -4.24
N TYR A 162 0.79 0.88 -5.52
CA TYR A 162 0.18 -0.30 -6.12
C TYR A 162 1.25 -1.27 -6.60
N ASP A 163 1.33 -2.45 -5.99
CA ASP A 163 2.20 -3.55 -6.46
C ASP A 163 1.37 -4.45 -7.39
N GLU A 164 1.62 -4.35 -8.69
CA GLU A 164 0.88 -5.06 -9.77
C GLU A 164 -0.65 -4.86 -9.77
N PRO A 165 -1.15 -3.61 -9.95
CA PRO A 165 -2.58 -3.32 -9.92
C PRO A 165 -3.37 -3.97 -11.06
N THR A 166 -2.73 -4.38 -12.16
CA THR A 166 -3.40 -4.98 -13.33
C THR A 166 -3.31 -6.51 -13.38
N ALA A 167 -2.48 -7.14 -12.54
CA ALA A 167 -2.36 -8.60 -12.54
C ALA A 167 -3.68 -9.28 -12.13
N GLY A 168 -4.15 -10.22 -12.96
CA GLY A 168 -5.38 -10.98 -12.72
C GLY A 168 -6.68 -10.21 -12.94
N LEU A 169 -6.63 -9.05 -13.61
CA LEU A 169 -7.81 -8.35 -14.13
C LEU A 169 -7.88 -8.57 -15.65
N ASP A 170 -9.05 -8.92 -16.15
CA ASP A 170 -9.27 -9.02 -17.60
C ASP A 170 -9.02 -7.64 -18.26
N PRO A 171 -8.45 -7.59 -19.48
CA PRO A 171 -7.95 -6.34 -20.08
C PRO A 171 -8.99 -5.23 -20.32
N VAL A 172 -10.28 -5.43 -20.09
CA VAL A 172 -11.30 -4.42 -20.39
C VAL A 172 -12.46 -4.52 -19.39
N THR A 173 -12.66 -3.48 -18.59
CA THR A 173 -14.00 -3.09 -18.12
C THR A 173 -14.22 -1.68 -18.68
N THR A 174 -14.87 -1.62 -19.85
CA THR A 174 -15.39 -0.35 -20.42
C THR A 174 -16.71 -0.03 -19.77
#